data_AF-A0A5S4GSV5-F1
#
_entry.id   AF-A0A5S4GSV5-F1
#
_cell.length_a   1.000
_cell.length_b   1.000
_cell.length_c   1.000
_cell.angle_alpha   90.00
_cell.angle_beta   90.00
_cell.angle_gamma   90.00
#
_symmetry.space_group_name_H-M   'P 1'
#
loop_
_entity.id
_entity.type
_entity.pdbx_description
1 polymer ?
#
loop_
_entity_poly.entity_id
_entity_poly.type
_entity_poly.pdbx_seq_one_letter_code
_entity_poly.pdbx_strand_id
1 'polypeptide(L)'
;MTSRFPDAGAVGVGGFVRDDTPTPEVDRREAVMASLAGTVRELVDATIRTTVADDEVHRVRDELAALVDRLRAAQLPGPAGIRYNSEMRAWNWGNAVVGAANAIAPPLDVVHGPSGCHADVVLGAAYEGPPGLVHGGVSAMLLDHIMGVTASAMRRTTFTGTLTMRYRRGTPLGPLRLEASIVREEGRKVFVVASISDADGVTVEADGVFIQPAGTPTADG
;
A
#
# COMPACT_ATOMS: atom_id res chain seq x y z
N MET A 1 -4.86 27.56 9.18
CA MET A 1 -3.77 28.22 8.44
C MET A 1 -3.32 27.21 7.40
N THR A 2 -3.65 27.45 6.14
CA THR A 2 -3.73 26.47 5.05
C THR A 2 -2.35 26.15 4.49
N SER A 3 -1.89 24.91 4.66
CA SER A 3 -0.73 24.39 3.91
C SER A 3 -1.16 24.25 2.45
N ARG A 4 -0.62 25.11 1.59
CA ARG A 4 -0.86 25.09 0.14
C ARG A 4 0.10 24.09 -0.51
N PHE A 5 -0.43 23.09 -1.19
CA PHE A 5 0.33 22.38 -2.22
C PHE A 5 0.59 23.32 -3.40
N PRO A 6 1.76 23.23 -4.06
CA PRO A 6 2.07 24.10 -5.19
C PRO A 6 1.13 23.84 -6.37
N ASP A 7 0.67 24.92 -6.97
CA ASP A 7 -0.19 24.93 -8.15
C ASP A 7 0.63 24.47 -9.37
N ALA A 8 0.40 23.25 -9.84
CA ALA A 8 1.08 22.71 -11.01
C ALA A 8 0.22 22.92 -12.26
N GLY A 9 0.60 23.93 -13.05
CA GLY A 9 0.16 24.09 -14.43
C GLY A 9 0.42 22.82 -15.26
N ALA A 10 -0.40 22.64 -16.29
CA ALA A 10 -0.46 21.47 -17.16
C ALA A 10 0.91 20.88 -17.54
N VAL A 11 0.98 19.54 -17.48
CA VAL A 11 2.16 18.63 -17.54
C VAL A 11 2.75 18.33 -16.15
N GLY A 12 2.19 17.30 -15.52
CA GLY A 12 2.52 16.84 -14.18
C GLY A 12 3.97 16.34 -14.04
N VAL A 13 4.76 17.06 -13.24
CA VAL A 13 6.01 16.56 -12.70
C VAL A 13 5.68 15.73 -11.45
N GLY A 14 5.98 14.42 -11.46
CA GLY A 14 5.92 13.57 -10.26
C GLY A 14 4.79 12.52 -10.17
N GLY A 15 4.06 12.25 -11.26
CA GLY A 15 3.04 11.17 -11.26
C GLY A 15 1.72 11.50 -10.54
N PHE A 16 1.55 12.76 -10.11
CA PHE A 16 0.29 13.31 -9.64
C PHE A 16 -0.53 13.85 -10.81
N VAL A 17 -1.79 13.45 -10.89
CA VAL A 17 -2.72 13.83 -11.96
C VAL A 17 -3.93 14.50 -11.34
N ARG A 18 -4.20 15.75 -11.73
CA ARG A 18 -5.44 16.42 -11.34
C ARG A 18 -6.63 15.79 -12.07
N ASP A 19 -7.65 15.40 -11.32
CA ASP A 19 -8.89 14.79 -11.78
C ASP A 19 -10.03 15.39 -10.94
N ASP A 20 -10.79 16.32 -11.51
CA ASP A 20 -11.85 17.06 -10.80
C ASP A 20 -13.14 16.22 -10.60
N THR A 21 -13.05 14.88 -10.63
CA THR A 21 -14.15 14.00 -10.23
C THR A 21 -14.57 14.33 -8.77
N PRO A 22 -15.87 14.60 -8.51
CA PRO A 22 -16.34 14.91 -7.16
C PRO A 22 -16.06 13.80 -6.16
N THR A 23 -15.73 14.16 -4.92
CA THR A 23 -15.38 13.19 -3.85
C THR A 23 -16.41 12.05 -3.70
N PRO A 24 -17.74 12.30 -3.69
CA PRO A 24 -18.72 11.21 -3.58
C PRO A 24 -18.66 10.18 -4.71
N GLU A 25 -18.31 10.61 -5.94
CA GLU A 25 -18.16 9.72 -7.09
C GLU A 25 -16.84 8.93 -7.01
N VAL A 26 -15.76 9.55 -6.52
CA VAL A 26 -14.48 8.87 -6.24
C VAL A 26 -14.69 7.77 -5.21
N ASP A 27 -15.32 8.07 -4.08
CA ASP A 27 -15.53 7.10 -3.00
C ASP A 27 -16.45 5.95 -3.45
N ARG A 28 -17.51 6.25 -4.21
CA ARG A 28 -18.37 5.23 -4.82
C ARG A 28 -17.59 4.31 -5.76
N ARG A 29 -16.74 4.87 -6.62
CA ARG A 29 -15.90 4.08 -7.55
C ARG A 29 -14.85 3.26 -6.81
N GLU A 30 -14.23 3.82 -5.78
CA GLU A 30 -13.27 3.11 -4.93
C GLU A 30 -13.92 1.85 -4.34
N ALA A 31 -15.13 1.95 -3.79
CA ALA A 31 -15.86 0.80 -3.26
C ALA A 31 -16.14 -0.29 -4.32
N VAL A 32 -16.54 0.11 -5.54
CA VAL A 32 -16.76 -0.83 -6.66
C VAL A 32 -15.47 -1.53 -7.05
N MET A 33 -14.37 -0.77 -7.20
CA MET A 33 -13.08 -1.32 -7.59
C MET A 33 -12.45 -2.18 -6.48
N ALA A 34 -12.64 -1.80 -5.22
CA ALA A 34 -12.22 -2.57 -4.06
C ALA A 34 -12.95 -3.92 -3.98
N SER A 35 -14.25 -3.94 -4.26
CA SER A 35 -15.03 -5.16 -4.35
C SER A 35 -14.51 -6.09 -5.45
N LEU A 36 -14.25 -5.56 -6.66
CA LEU A 36 -13.66 -6.33 -7.75
C LEU A 36 -12.28 -6.90 -7.37
N ALA A 37 -11.41 -6.06 -6.79
CA ALA A 37 -10.09 -6.49 -6.34
C ALA A 37 -10.17 -7.55 -5.23
N GLY A 38 -11.18 -7.48 -4.35
CA GLY A 38 -11.50 -8.51 -3.36
C GLY A 38 -11.73 -9.88 -3.99
N THR A 39 -12.59 -9.96 -5.02
CA THR A 39 -12.81 -11.20 -5.77
C THR A 39 -11.55 -11.69 -6.47
N VAL A 40 -10.72 -10.79 -7.02
CA VAL A 40 -9.44 -11.17 -7.64
C VAL A 40 -8.46 -11.71 -6.58
N ARG A 41 -8.46 -11.20 -5.34
CA ARG A 41 -7.64 -11.75 -4.24
C ARG A 41 -8.06 -13.18 -3.91
N GLU A 42 -9.37 -13.46 -3.84
CA GLU A 42 -9.88 -14.82 -3.66
C GLU A 42 -9.44 -15.74 -4.81
N LEU A 43 -9.49 -15.25 -6.05
CA LEU A 43 -9.03 -15.99 -7.23
C LEU A 43 -7.53 -16.29 -7.17
N VAL A 44 -6.69 -15.34 -6.72
CA VAL A 44 -5.24 -15.54 -6.56
C VAL A 44 -4.98 -16.68 -5.59
N ASP A 45 -5.63 -16.66 -4.43
CA ASP A 45 -5.52 -17.72 -3.43
C ASP A 45 -6.00 -19.08 -3.97
N ALA A 46 -7.16 -19.12 -4.64
CA ALA A 46 -7.68 -20.33 -5.26
C ALA A 46 -6.73 -20.88 -6.33
N THR A 47 -6.12 -20.01 -7.14
CA THR A 47 -5.17 -20.40 -8.20
C THR A 47 -3.91 -21.05 -7.63
N ILE A 48 -3.43 -20.57 -6.48
CA ILE A 48 -2.24 -21.13 -5.82
C ILE A 48 -2.52 -22.52 -5.25
N ARG A 49 -3.73 -22.76 -4.74
CA ARG A 49 -4.06 -23.95 -3.93
C ARG A 49 -4.96 -24.97 -4.63
N THR A 50 -5.41 -24.70 -5.86
CA THR A 50 -6.33 -25.59 -6.57
C THR A 50 -5.69 -26.94 -6.92
N THR A 51 -6.51 -27.98 -6.86
CA THR A 51 -6.15 -29.36 -7.27
C THR A 51 -7.21 -29.95 -8.19
N VAL A 52 -8.02 -29.11 -8.84
CA VAL A 52 -8.99 -29.56 -9.84
C VAL A 52 -8.26 -30.17 -11.05
N ALA A 53 -8.96 -30.99 -11.83
CA ALA A 53 -8.37 -31.64 -13.00
C ALA A 53 -8.00 -30.62 -14.10
N ASP A 54 -7.02 -30.97 -14.94
CA ASP A 54 -6.45 -30.10 -15.97
C ASP A 54 -7.51 -29.55 -16.96
N ASP A 55 -8.52 -30.35 -17.27
CA ASP A 55 -9.62 -29.94 -18.15
C ASP A 55 -10.43 -28.79 -17.53
N GLU A 56 -10.64 -28.82 -16.22
CA GLU A 56 -11.31 -27.73 -15.49
C GLU A 56 -10.42 -26.49 -15.40
N VAL A 57 -9.11 -26.65 -15.18
CA VAL A 57 -8.15 -25.53 -15.20
C VAL A 57 -8.21 -24.81 -16.56
N HIS A 58 -8.31 -25.54 -17.67
CA HIS A 58 -8.44 -24.95 -19.00
C HIS A 58 -9.76 -24.18 -19.19
N ARG A 59 -10.89 -24.71 -18.71
CA ARG A 59 -12.19 -24.01 -18.77
C ARG A 59 -12.15 -22.70 -17.98
N VAL A 60 -11.68 -22.74 -16.75
CA VAL A 60 -11.55 -21.56 -15.89
C VAL A 60 -10.63 -20.53 -16.53
N ARG A 61 -9.47 -20.94 -17.08
CA ARG A 61 -8.56 -20.03 -17.80
C ARG A 61 -9.27 -19.29 -18.94
N ASP A 62 -10.09 -19.98 -19.73
CA ASP A 62 -10.77 -19.39 -20.89
C ASP A 62 -11.84 -18.38 -20.44
N GLU A 63 -12.56 -18.66 -19.36
CA GLU A 63 -13.48 -17.71 -18.73
C GLU A 63 -12.74 -16.47 -18.20
N LEU A 64 -11.61 -16.67 -17.51
CA LEU A 64 -10.78 -15.58 -17.02
C LEU A 64 -10.23 -14.71 -18.16
N ALA A 65 -9.83 -15.32 -19.27
CA ALA A 65 -9.37 -14.59 -20.45
C ALA A 65 -10.50 -13.68 -21.01
N ALA A 66 -11.72 -14.20 -21.12
CA ALA A 66 -12.87 -13.40 -21.55
C ALA A 66 -13.19 -12.25 -20.58
N LEU A 67 -13.05 -12.47 -19.26
CA LEU A 67 -13.22 -11.41 -18.25
C LEU A 67 -12.14 -10.33 -18.37
N VAL A 68 -10.88 -10.74 -18.60
CA VAL A 68 -9.77 -9.81 -18.83
C VAL A 68 -10.02 -8.95 -20.07
N ASP A 69 -10.49 -9.53 -21.17
CA ASP A 69 -10.82 -8.79 -22.39
C ASP A 69 -11.93 -7.77 -22.16
N ARG A 70 -12.96 -8.12 -21.37
CA ARG A 70 -14.03 -7.19 -20.98
C ARG A 70 -13.50 -6.01 -20.15
N LEU A 71 -12.58 -6.25 -19.22
CA LEU A 71 -11.96 -5.18 -18.42
C LEU A 71 -11.00 -4.32 -19.26
N ARG A 72 -10.35 -4.90 -20.28
CA ARG A 72 -9.45 -4.20 -21.20
C ARG A 72 -10.16 -3.37 -22.27
N ALA A 73 -11.47 -3.52 -22.43
CA ALA A 73 -12.26 -2.73 -23.38
C ALA A 73 -12.15 -1.21 -23.13
N ALA A 74 -11.86 -0.79 -21.89
CA ALA A 74 -11.55 0.60 -21.56
C ALA A 74 -10.53 0.65 -20.41
N GLN A 75 -9.35 1.25 -20.66
CA GLN A 75 -8.28 1.36 -19.67
C GLN A 75 -7.72 2.77 -19.58
N LEU A 76 -7.07 3.06 -18.44
CA LEU A 76 -6.28 4.27 -18.29
C LEU A 76 -5.14 4.30 -19.31
N PRO A 77 -4.82 5.45 -19.92
CA PRO A 77 -3.59 5.60 -20.68
C PRO A 77 -2.40 5.64 -19.71
N GLY A 78 -1.39 4.79 -19.94
CA GLY A 78 -0.17 4.77 -19.14
C GLY A 78 -0.35 4.25 -17.70
N PRO A 79 0.55 4.60 -16.77
CA PRO A 79 0.51 4.11 -15.39
C PRO A 79 -0.66 4.69 -14.59
N ALA A 80 -1.12 3.98 -13.55
CA ALA A 80 -2.26 4.40 -12.72
C ALA A 80 -2.03 5.75 -12.01
N GLY A 81 -0.80 5.98 -11.51
CA GLY A 81 -0.40 7.22 -10.85
C GLY A 81 -1.15 7.51 -9.54
N ILE A 82 -0.96 8.74 -9.04
CA ILE A 82 -1.75 9.30 -7.94
C ILE A 82 -2.67 10.34 -8.56
N ARG A 83 -3.96 10.28 -8.23
CA ARG A 83 -4.93 11.28 -8.66
C ARG A 83 -5.39 12.11 -7.48
N TYR A 84 -5.81 13.34 -7.75
CA TYR A 84 -6.42 14.20 -6.73
C TYR A 84 -7.43 15.17 -7.36
N ASN A 85 -8.46 15.52 -6.60
CA ASN A 85 -9.48 16.48 -7.03
C ASN A 85 -9.26 17.87 -6.37
N SER A 86 -10.14 18.82 -6.72
CA SER A 86 -10.15 20.18 -6.18
C SER A 86 -10.41 20.26 -4.68
N GLU A 87 -10.99 19.22 -4.08
CA GLU A 87 -11.24 19.08 -2.63
C GLU A 87 -10.01 18.48 -1.90
N MET A 88 -8.89 18.27 -2.59
CA MET A 88 -7.68 17.62 -2.09
C MET A 88 -7.86 16.16 -1.66
N ARG A 89 -8.98 15.53 -2.05
CA ARG A 89 -9.11 14.08 -1.98
C ARG A 89 -8.16 13.48 -3.00
N ALA A 90 -7.21 12.67 -2.53
CA ALA A 90 -6.25 11.97 -3.37
C ALA A 90 -6.48 10.46 -3.33
N TRP A 91 -6.23 9.76 -4.43
CA TRP A 91 -6.36 8.30 -4.52
C TRP A 91 -5.24 7.68 -5.37
N ASN A 92 -4.76 6.52 -4.92
CA ASN A 92 -3.67 5.77 -5.53
C ASN A 92 -4.07 4.28 -5.68
N TRP A 93 -5.23 4.00 -6.28
CA TRP A 93 -5.85 2.67 -6.29
C TRP A 93 -4.98 1.53 -6.85
N GLY A 94 -3.96 1.83 -7.66
CA GLY A 94 -3.00 0.86 -8.17
C GLY A 94 -1.78 0.62 -7.28
N ASN A 95 -1.64 1.30 -6.14
CA ASN A 95 -0.50 1.18 -5.25
C ASN A 95 -0.30 -0.28 -4.80
N ALA A 96 0.95 -0.73 -4.72
CA ALA A 96 1.29 -2.12 -4.44
C ALA A 96 1.04 -2.57 -2.99
N VAL A 97 0.85 -1.63 -2.06
CA VAL A 97 0.68 -1.95 -0.63
C VAL A 97 -0.73 -1.65 -0.13
N VAL A 98 -1.32 -0.53 -0.54
CA VAL A 98 -2.65 -0.06 -0.06
C VAL A 98 -3.61 0.26 -1.20
N GLY A 99 -3.29 -0.12 -2.43
CA GLY A 99 -4.15 0.17 -3.58
C GLY A 99 -5.48 -0.57 -3.49
N ALA A 100 -6.58 0.16 -3.31
CA ALA A 100 -7.93 -0.42 -3.23
C ALA A 100 -8.26 -1.32 -4.44
N ALA A 101 -7.80 -0.96 -5.64
CA ALA A 101 -8.02 -1.72 -6.87
C ALA A 101 -6.87 -2.69 -7.21
N ASN A 102 -5.87 -2.85 -6.34
CA ASN A 102 -4.73 -3.73 -6.57
C ASN A 102 -4.89 -5.03 -5.77
N ALA A 103 -5.14 -6.14 -6.46
CA ALA A 103 -5.28 -7.43 -5.81
C ALA A 103 -3.97 -7.99 -5.24
N ILE A 104 -2.81 -7.44 -5.62
CA ILE A 104 -1.53 -7.78 -4.97
C ILE A 104 -1.44 -7.09 -3.60
N ALA A 105 -2.02 -5.90 -3.45
CA ALA A 105 -1.98 -5.15 -2.20
C ALA A 105 -2.67 -5.94 -1.07
N PRO A 106 -1.97 -6.23 0.05
CA PRO A 106 -2.61 -6.75 1.25
C PRO A 106 -3.70 -5.80 1.73
N PRO A 107 -4.83 -6.31 2.26
CA PRO A 107 -5.84 -5.47 2.90
C PRO A 107 -5.25 -4.92 4.20
N LEU A 108 -4.63 -3.74 4.12
CA LEU A 108 -3.95 -3.08 5.22
C LEU A 108 -4.68 -1.78 5.56
N ASP A 109 -5.38 -1.77 6.69
CA ASP A 109 -6.04 -0.57 7.20
C ASP A 109 -5.17 0.09 8.27
N VAL A 110 -4.56 1.22 7.90
CA VAL A 110 -3.65 1.95 8.80
C VAL A 110 -4.46 2.87 9.71
N VAL A 111 -4.29 2.68 11.02
CA VAL A 111 -4.86 3.51 12.07
C VAL A 111 -3.79 4.45 12.61
N HIS A 112 -4.09 5.75 12.58
CA HIS A 112 -3.21 6.80 13.08
C HIS A 112 -3.45 7.04 14.58
N GLY A 113 -2.37 7.08 15.36
CA GLY A 113 -2.33 7.50 16.76
C GLY A 113 -1.50 8.77 16.96
N PRO A 114 -1.41 9.30 18.20
CA PRO A 114 -0.72 10.55 18.50
C PRO A 114 0.79 10.55 18.17
N SER A 115 1.45 9.40 18.27
CA SER A 115 2.91 9.25 18.13
C SER A 115 3.35 8.23 17.07
N GLY A 116 2.40 7.65 16.33
CA GLY A 116 2.67 6.52 15.44
C GLY A 116 1.45 6.01 14.69
N CYS A 117 1.65 4.95 13.92
CA CYS A 117 0.57 4.26 13.21
C CYS A 117 0.62 2.76 13.53
N HIS A 118 -0.51 2.10 13.41
CA HIS A 118 -0.59 0.65 13.46
C HIS A 118 -1.55 0.10 12.40
N ALA A 119 -1.43 -1.19 12.10
CA ALA A 119 -2.36 -1.87 11.21
C ALA A 119 -2.44 -3.35 11.57
N ASP A 120 -3.63 -3.93 11.41
CA ASP A 120 -3.84 -5.38 11.48
C ASP A 120 -4.01 -5.92 10.07
N VAL A 121 -3.38 -7.06 9.77
CA VAL A 121 -3.45 -7.69 8.45
C VAL A 121 -3.52 -9.20 8.60
N VAL A 122 -4.16 -9.87 7.64
CA VAL A 122 -4.13 -11.34 7.53
C VAL A 122 -3.45 -11.69 6.21
N LEU A 123 -2.29 -12.33 6.29
CA LEU A 123 -1.52 -12.71 5.10
C LEU A 123 -1.69 -14.21 4.80
N GLY A 124 -2.24 -14.54 3.63
CA GLY A 124 -2.42 -15.90 3.14
C GLY A 124 -1.37 -16.34 2.11
N ALA A 125 -1.69 -17.41 1.37
CA ALA A 125 -0.79 -18.06 0.41
C ALA A 125 -0.23 -17.12 -0.67
N ALA A 126 -0.96 -16.07 -1.03
CA ALA A 126 -0.50 -15.04 -1.98
C ALA A 126 0.78 -14.30 -1.56
N TYR A 127 1.13 -14.36 -0.26
CA TYR A 127 2.25 -13.65 0.34
C TYR A 127 3.33 -14.59 0.90
N GLU A 128 3.17 -15.89 0.67
CA GLU A 128 4.07 -16.92 1.13
C GLU A 128 5.43 -16.84 0.42
N GLY A 129 6.51 -17.08 1.18
CA GLY A 129 7.85 -17.22 0.64
C GLY A 129 8.39 -18.61 1.00
N PRO A 130 9.05 -18.77 2.16
CA PRO A 130 9.30 -20.09 2.70
C PRO A 130 7.98 -20.79 3.07
N PRO A 131 7.96 -22.13 3.11
CA PRO A 131 6.75 -22.89 3.48
C PRO A 131 6.14 -22.42 4.81
N GLY A 132 4.87 -22.02 4.78
CA GLY A 132 4.09 -21.52 5.91
C GLY A 132 4.47 -20.13 6.42
N LEU A 133 5.42 -19.44 5.76
CA LEU A 133 5.96 -18.16 6.22
C LEU A 133 5.77 -17.05 5.18
N VAL A 134 5.52 -15.83 5.64
CA VAL A 134 5.48 -14.63 4.81
C VAL A 134 6.84 -14.42 4.17
N HIS A 135 6.85 -14.11 2.87
CA HIS A 135 8.08 -13.76 2.16
C HIS A 135 8.71 -12.51 2.78
N GLY A 136 10.03 -12.53 3.05
CA GLY A 136 10.71 -11.40 3.68
C GLY A 136 10.55 -10.07 2.92
N GLY A 137 10.56 -10.12 1.59
CA GLY A 137 10.25 -8.96 0.74
C GLY A 137 8.84 -8.37 0.93
N VAL A 138 7.84 -9.18 1.28
CA VAL A 138 6.50 -8.69 1.63
C VAL A 138 6.53 -7.99 2.98
N SER A 139 7.24 -8.54 3.97
CA SER A 139 7.47 -7.86 5.25
C SER A 139 8.19 -6.52 5.05
N ALA A 140 9.17 -6.46 4.14
CA ALA A 140 9.87 -5.22 3.80
C ALA A 140 8.95 -4.18 3.18
N MET A 141 8.13 -4.58 2.22
CA MET A 141 7.15 -3.73 1.55
C MET A 141 6.13 -3.15 2.54
N LEU A 142 5.64 -3.98 3.45
CA LEU A 142 4.69 -3.58 4.50
C LEU A 142 5.30 -2.58 5.49
N LEU A 143 6.53 -2.86 5.95
CA LEU A 143 7.24 -1.99 6.89
C LEU A 143 7.64 -0.65 6.26
N ASP A 144 8.14 -0.64 5.02
CA ASP A 144 8.41 0.59 4.27
C ASP A 144 7.16 1.49 4.22
N HIS A 145 6.01 0.88 3.90
CA HIS A 145 4.76 1.63 3.78
C HIS A 145 4.30 2.23 5.11
N ILE A 146 4.13 1.44 6.17
CA ILE A 146 3.64 1.95 7.46
C ILE A 146 4.62 2.97 8.07
N MET A 147 5.92 2.79 7.84
CA MET A 147 6.92 3.75 8.28
C MET A 147 6.85 5.04 7.47
N GLY A 148 6.62 4.97 6.16
CA GLY A 148 6.41 6.15 5.30
C GLY A 148 5.16 6.93 5.67
N VAL A 149 4.05 6.23 5.92
CA VAL A 149 2.80 6.84 6.43
C VAL A 149 3.07 7.52 7.78
N THR A 150 3.78 6.85 8.68
CA THR A 150 4.16 7.40 10.00
C THR A 150 5.08 8.62 9.86
N ALA A 151 6.08 8.57 8.98
CA ALA A 151 7.00 9.68 8.74
C ALA A 151 6.30 10.92 8.18
N SER A 152 5.32 10.71 7.30
CA SER A 152 4.49 11.79 6.74
C SER A 152 3.65 12.48 7.81
N ALA A 153 3.20 11.72 8.82
CA ALA A 153 2.31 12.14 9.90
C ALA A 153 1.14 13.01 9.43
N MET A 154 0.63 12.76 8.21
CA MET A 154 -0.39 13.56 7.52
C MET A 154 -0.08 15.07 7.37
N ARG A 155 1.18 15.47 7.57
CA ARG A 155 1.60 16.89 7.59
C ARG A 155 2.65 17.26 6.54
N ARG A 156 3.33 16.27 5.96
CA ARG A 156 4.45 16.49 5.01
C ARG A 156 4.63 15.33 4.05
N THR A 157 5.29 15.60 2.93
CA THR A 157 5.76 14.57 2.01
C THR A 157 7.16 14.12 2.41
N THR A 158 7.35 12.81 2.53
CA THR A 158 8.65 12.19 2.82
C THR A 158 8.93 11.04 1.86
N PHE A 159 10.21 10.83 1.54
CA PHE A 159 10.68 9.71 0.74
C PHE A 159 11.60 8.81 1.57
N THR A 160 11.55 7.50 1.36
CA THR A 160 12.47 6.56 2.01
C THR A 160 13.91 6.90 1.59
N GLY A 161 14.75 7.23 2.56
CA GLY A 161 16.19 7.40 2.37
C GLY A 161 16.94 6.10 2.62
N THR A 162 16.70 5.48 3.78
CA THR A 162 17.25 4.15 4.12
C THR A 162 16.23 3.34 4.89
N LEU A 163 16.22 2.03 4.67
CA LEU A 163 15.44 1.06 5.43
C LEU A 163 16.39 -0.08 5.86
N THR A 164 16.50 -0.32 7.16
CA THR A 164 17.28 -1.42 7.75
C THR A 164 16.33 -2.37 8.43
N MET A 165 16.44 -3.66 8.13
CA MET A 165 15.52 -4.68 8.64
C MET A 165 16.26 -5.73 9.44
N ARG A 166 15.58 -6.26 10.47
CA ARG A 166 16.04 -7.38 11.27
C ARG A 166 14.93 -8.42 11.38
N TYR A 167 15.12 -9.54 10.71
CA TYR A 167 14.23 -10.71 10.79
C TYR A 167 14.63 -11.54 12.01
N ARG A 168 13.87 -11.41 13.10
CA ARG A 168 14.13 -12.08 14.38
C ARG A 168 13.79 -13.56 14.34
N ARG A 169 12.68 -13.90 13.66
CA ARG A 169 12.21 -15.27 13.39
C ARG A 169 11.34 -15.28 12.13
N GLY A 170 10.95 -16.47 11.68
CA GLY A 170 9.98 -16.60 10.59
C GLY A 170 8.65 -15.95 10.97
N THR A 171 8.11 -15.12 10.07
CA THR A 171 6.76 -14.55 10.20
C THR A 171 5.76 -15.56 9.65
N PRO A 172 4.89 -16.16 10.47
CA PRO A 172 3.91 -17.12 9.97
C PRO A 172 2.87 -16.42 9.08
N LEU A 173 2.29 -17.18 8.14
CA LEU A 173 1.03 -16.78 7.51
C LEU A 173 -0.08 -16.67 8.57
N GLY A 174 -1.07 -15.82 8.32
CA GLY A 174 -2.18 -15.57 9.23
C GLY A 174 -2.23 -14.13 9.75
N PRO A 175 -2.90 -13.91 10.90
CA PRO A 175 -3.05 -12.60 11.52
C PRO A 175 -1.72 -12.03 12.03
N LEU A 176 -1.44 -10.79 11.66
CA LEU A 176 -0.23 -10.04 12.03
C LEU A 176 -0.59 -8.60 12.40
N ARG A 177 0.23 -8.03 13.27
CA ARG A 177 0.17 -6.65 13.71
C ARG A 177 1.40 -5.89 13.22
N LEU A 178 1.18 -4.72 12.65
CA LEU A 178 2.22 -3.78 12.29
C LEU A 178 2.12 -2.56 13.20
N GLU A 179 3.26 -2.06 13.68
CA GLU A 179 3.32 -0.83 14.47
C GLU A 179 4.53 -0.01 14.06
N ALA A 180 4.38 1.31 14.00
CA ALA A 180 5.45 2.25 13.66
C ALA A 180 5.35 3.51 14.51
N SER A 181 6.49 4.12 14.83
CA SER A 181 6.56 5.35 15.63
C SER A 181 7.74 6.22 15.22
N ILE A 182 7.54 7.55 15.25
CA ILE A 182 8.64 8.51 15.06
C ILE A 182 9.46 8.56 16.34
N VAL A 183 10.77 8.30 16.24
CA VAL A 183 11.68 8.33 17.40
C VAL A 183 12.52 9.60 17.47
N ARG A 184 12.75 10.25 16.32
CA ARG A 184 13.57 11.47 16.23
C ARG A 184 13.30 12.21 14.92
N GLU A 185 13.43 13.54 14.94
CA GLU A 185 13.44 14.38 13.75
C GLU A 185 14.68 15.29 13.78
N GLU A 186 15.38 15.42 12.66
CA GLU A 186 16.56 16.28 12.52
C GLU A 186 16.58 16.98 11.16
N GLY A 187 16.21 18.26 11.16
CA GLY A 187 16.09 19.04 9.93
C GLY A 187 15.12 18.38 8.95
N ARG A 188 15.64 17.84 7.84
CA ARG A 188 14.84 17.16 6.81
C ARG A 188 14.73 15.64 7.00
N LYS A 189 15.30 15.08 8.07
CA LYS A 189 15.32 13.64 8.34
C LYS A 189 14.30 13.30 9.41
N VAL A 190 13.47 12.30 9.15
CA VAL A 190 12.53 11.71 10.11
C VAL A 190 12.97 10.27 10.34
N PHE A 191 13.27 9.93 11.59
CA PHE A 191 13.69 8.60 12.00
C PHE A 191 12.47 7.87 12.56
N VAL A 192 12.15 6.73 11.95
CA VAL A 192 10.99 5.90 12.31
C VAL A 192 11.50 4.51 12.67
N VAL A 193 10.91 3.91 13.70
CA VAL A 193 11.06 2.48 14.01
C VAL A 193 9.72 1.79 13.77
N ALA A 194 9.77 0.52 13.36
CA ALA A 194 8.56 -0.28 13.18
C ALA A 194 8.80 -1.77 13.44
N SER A 195 7.71 -2.52 13.61
CA SER A 195 7.75 -3.96 13.78
C SER A 195 6.56 -4.67 13.14
N ILE A 196 6.74 -5.96 12.84
CA ILE A 196 5.68 -6.93 12.57
C ILE A 196 5.69 -7.93 13.74
N SER A 197 4.52 -8.23 14.28
CA SER A 197 4.32 -9.25 15.32
C SER A 197 3.16 -10.18 14.99
N ASP A 198 3.23 -11.40 15.52
CA ASP A 198 2.08 -12.31 15.63
C ASP A 198 1.72 -12.48 17.14
N ALA A 199 0.93 -13.50 17.47
CA ALA A 199 0.53 -13.81 18.85
C ALA A 199 1.69 -14.10 19.83
N ASP A 200 2.83 -14.60 19.34
CA ASP A 200 4.03 -14.94 20.12
C ASP A 200 5.04 -13.78 20.20
N GLY A 201 4.74 -12.64 19.54
CA GLY A 201 5.53 -11.42 19.61
C GLY A 201 6.23 -11.04 18.30
N VAL A 202 7.25 -10.20 18.37
CA VAL A 202 7.89 -9.59 17.19
C VAL A 202 8.61 -10.63 16.32
N THR A 203 8.36 -10.58 15.02
CA THR A 203 9.02 -11.41 13.99
C THR A 203 10.03 -10.60 13.18
N VAL A 204 9.72 -9.33 12.89
CA VAL A 204 10.55 -8.42 12.10
C VAL A 204 10.57 -7.04 12.75
N GLU A 205 11.75 -6.42 12.82
CA GLU A 205 11.93 -5.03 13.23
C GLU A 205 12.56 -4.24 12.08
N ALA A 206 12.27 -2.94 12.01
CA ALA A 206 12.88 -2.03 11.04
C ALA A 206 13.20 -0.65 11.61
N ASP A 207 14.33 -0.11 11.18
CA ASP A 207 14.76 1.27 11.37
C ASP A 207 14.78 1.98 10.01
N GLY A 208 14.16 3.15 9.93
CA GLY A 208 13.97 3.87 8.68
C GLY A 208 14.33 5.34 8.81
N VAL A 209 14.98 5.87 7.78
CA VAL A 209 15.25 7.29 7.64
C VAL A 209 14.46 7.80 6.45
N PHE A 210 13.55 8.72 6.71
CA PHE A 210 12.70 9.34 5.70
C PHE A 210 13.10 10.79 5.50
N ILE A 211 13.19 11.22 4.24
CA ILE A 211 13.74 12.51 3.84
C ILE A 211 12.63 13.39 3.28
N GLN A 212 12.49 14.57 3.84
CA GLN A 212 11.69 15.65 3.27
C GLN A 212 12.45 16.32 2.11
N PRO A 213 11.84 16.47 0.91
CA PRO A 213 12.47 17.16 -0.22
C PRO A 213 12.89 18.60 0.10
N ALA A 214 13.98 19.06 -0.51
CA ALA A 214 14.39 20.46 -0.40
C ALA A 214 13.29 21.40 -0.96
N GLY A 215 13.11 22.56 -0.32
CA GLY A 215 12.14 23.56 -0.76
C GLY A 215 10.68 23.30 -0.36
N THR A 216 10.41 22.28 0.46
CA THR A 216 9.09 22.08 1.10
C THR A 216 9.11 22.62 2.54
N PRO A 217 8.01 23.22 3.05
CA PRO A 217 7.98 23.80 4.39
C PRO A 217 8.29 22.76 5.46
N THR A 218 9.21 23.03 6.38
CA THR A 218 9.48 22.11 7.49
C THR A 218 8.37 22.21 8.52
N ALA A 219 8.18 21.17 9.34
CA ALA A 219 7.20 21.23 10.43
C ALA A 219 7.50 22.37 11.43
N ASP A 220 8.75 22.87 11.42
CA ASP A 220 9.25 23.94 12.29
C ASP A 220 9.43 25.30 11.54
N GLY A 221 8.98 25.42 10.28
CA GLY A 221 9.13 26.63 9.45
C GLY A 221 9.05 26.39 7.95
#